data_AF-A0A930QJ53-F1
#
_entry.id   AF-A0A930QJ53-F1
#
_cell.length_a   1.000
_cell.length_b   1.000
_cell.length_c   1.000
_cell.angle_alpha   90.00
_cell.angle_beta   90.00
_cell.angle_gamma   90.00
#
_symmetry.space_group_name_H-M   'P 1'
#
loop_
_entity.id
_entity.type
_entity.pdbx_description
1 polymer ?
#
loop_
_entity_poly.entity_id
_entity_poly.type
_entity_poly.pdbx_seq_one_letter_code
_entity_poly.pdbx_strand_id
1 'polypeptide(L)'
;MITGCILSLIVTRTSPQEVTKKFFDGMGSAYGSVMGLIVAAAVFTAGMTAMGLTGALIETMKGSESIARIAGAFGPFVIAIISGSGDAAALAFNGAITPHAEAFGMTIVDLGSLAQMAGAIGRSMSPVAGAAIVCAGLAKVSPMEMTKRNALPMLLATITFMIVLFL
;
A
#
# COMPACT_ATOMS: atom_id res chain seq x y z
N MET A 1 -8.09 2.27 -18.35
CA MET A 1 -9.24 3.09 -17.93
C MET A 1 -10.09 3.55 -19.12
N ILE A 2 -9.51 4.22 -20.13
CA ILE A 2 -10.23 4.68 -21.33
C ILE A 2 -10.89 3.51 -22.09
N THR A 3 -10.15 2.42 -22.34
CA THR A 3 -10.67 1.22 -22.99
C THR A 3 -11.84 0.61 -22.23
N GLY A 4 -11.77 0.59 -20.90
CA GLY A 4 -12.87 0.10 -20.05
C GLY A 4 -14.12 0.99 -20.12
N CYS A 5 -13.93 2.30 -20.23
CA CYS A 5 -15.02 3.26 -20.39
C CYS A 5 -15.69 3.14 -21.78
N ILE A 6 -14.90 2.91 -22.84
CA ILE A 6 -15.42 2.63 -24.19
C ILE A 6 -16.21 1.32 -24.19
N LEU A 7 -15.66 0.25 -23.59
CA LEU A 7 -16.36 -1.03 -23.47
C LEU A 7 -17.64 -0.90 -22.63
N SER A 8 -17.62 -0.16 -21.53
CA SER A 8 -18.82 0.07 -20.73
C SER A 8 -19.88 0.78 -21.55
N LEU A 9 -19.52 1.81 -22.32
CA LEU A 9 -20.43 2.55 -23.19
C LEU A 9 -21.07 1.65 -24.26
N ILE A 10 -20.29 0.76 -24.87
CA ILE A 10 -20.78 -0.23 -25.85
C ILE A 10 -21.76 -1.22 -25.20
N VAL A 11 -21.45 -1.73 -24.00
CA VAL A 11 -22.23 -2.78 -23.33
C VAL A 11 -23.50 -2.24 -22.66
N THR A 12 -23.40 -1.12 -21.93
CA THR A 12 -24.54 -0.55 -21.20
C THR A 12 -25.47 0.30 -22.06
N ARG A 13 -25.00 0.71 -23.27
CA ARG A 13 -25.73 1.62 -24.19
C ARG A 13 -26.26 2.89 -23.50
N THR A 14 -25.63 3.30 -22.41
CA THR A 14 -25.96 4.52 -21.68
C THR A 14 -25.57 5.73 -22.52
N SER A 15 -26.25 6.87 -22.31
CA SER A 15 -25.94 8.13 -23.00
C SER A 15 -24.44 8.44 -22.89
N PRO A 16 -23.73 8.71 -24.00
CA PRO A 16 -22.32 9.09 -23.98
C PRO A 16 -22.03 10.25 -23.04
N GLN A 17 -22.95 11.21 -22.93
CA GLN A 17 -22.81 12.36 -22.04
C GLN A 17 -22.76 11.98 -20.56
N GLU A 18 -23.54 10.98 -20.16
CA GLU A 18 -23.59 10.51 -18.77
C GLU A 18 -22.33 9.70 -18.43
N VAL A 19 -21.87 8.85 -19.36
CA VAL A 19 -20.62 8.11 -19.22
C VAL A 19 -19.43 9.06 -19.10
N THR A 20 -19.36 10.10 -19.93
CA THR A 20 -18.31 11.12 -19.86
C THR A 20 -18.34 11.85 -18.52
N LYS A 21 -19.51 12.28 -18.02
CA LYS A 21 -19.63 12.91 -16.69
C LYS A 21 -19.11 12.00 -15.58
N LYS A 22 -19.57 10.74 -15.54
CA LYS A 22 -19.12 9.76 -14.53
C LYS A 22 -17.64 9.45 -14.61
N PHE A 23 -17.08 9.42 -15.82
CA PHE A 23 -15.65 9.26 -16.03
C PHE A 23 -14.86 10.42 -15.40
N PHE A 24 -15.26 11.67 -15.67
CA PHE A 24 -14.60 12.84 -15.09
C PHE A 24 -14.83 12.98 -13.58
N ASP A 25 -16.02 12.64 -13.06
CA ASP A 25 -16.29 12.60 -11.62
C ASP A 25 -15.36 11.60 -10.90
N GLY A 26 -15.25 10.38 -11.46
CA GLY A 26 -14.36 9.35 -10.94
C GLY A 26 -12.89 9.75 -11.01
N MET A 27 -12.47 10.36 -12.12
CA MET A 27 -11.11 10.90 -12.26
C MET A 27 -10.82 12.00 -11.26
N GLY A 28 -11.74 12.96 -11.07
CA GLY A 28 -11.57 14.06 -10.12
C GLY A 28 -11.45 13.57 -8.68
N SER A 29 -12.28 12.61 -8.28
CA SER A 29 -12.20 11.99 -6.96
C SER A 29 -10.88 11.26 -6.75
N ALA A 30 -10.46 10.42 -7.72
CA ALA A 30 -9.20 9.70 -7.64
C ALA A 30 -7.99 10.66 -7.59
N TYR A 31 -8.00 11.71 -8.42
CA TYR A 31 -6.94 12.71 -8.46
C TYR A 31 -6.79 13.42 -7.11
N GLY A 32 -7.90 13.86 -6.51
CA GLY A 32 -7.90 14.47 -5.19
C GLY A 32 -7.34 13.55 -4.11
N SER A 33 -7.76 12.28 -4.09
CA SER A 33 -7.25 11.30 -3.14
C SER A 33 -5.77 11.00 -3.32
N VAL A 34 -5.30 10.79 -4.56
CA VAL A 34 -3.89 10.48 -4.85
C VAL A 34 -2.99 11.67 -4.51
N MET A 35 -3.37 12.88 -4.93
CA MET A 35 -2.59 14.08 -4.60
C MET A 35 -2.55 14.32 -3.09
N GLY A 36 -3.66 14.12 -2.39
CA GLY A 36 -3.71 14.20 -0.92
C GLY A 36 -2.75 13.21 -0.24
N LEU A 37 -2.71 11.96 -0.72
CA LEU A 37 -1.78 10.95 -0.21
C LEU A 37 -0.32 11.32 -0.47
N ILE A 38 0.01 11.81 -1.67
CA ILE A 38 1.39 12.21 -2.01
C ILE A 38 1.84 13.37 -1.12
N VAL A 39 0.99 14.40 -0.95
CA VAL A 39 1.31 15.55 -0.10
C VAL A 39 1.47 15.11 1.36
N ALA A 40 0.58 14.26 1.87
CA ALA A 40 0.69 13.73 3.22
C ALA A 40 1.98 12.92 3.43
N ALA A 41 2.35 12.07 2.47
CA ALA A 41 3.59 11.29 2.51
C ALA A 41 4.84 12.18 2.47
N ALA A 42 4.82 13.25 1.67
CA ALA A 42 5.92 14.22 1.61
C ALA A 42 6.07 14.98 2.94
N VAL A 43 4.97 15.45 3.53
CA VAL A 43 4.98 16.11 4.85
C VAL A 43 5.44 15.16 5.95
N PHE A 44 5.00 13.90 5.92
CA PHE A 44 5.44 12.87 6.85
C PHE A 44 6.95 12.61 6.76
N THR A 45 7.46 12.47 5.53
CA THR A 45 8.90 12.27 5.28
C THR A 45 9.71 13.46 5.79
N ALA A 46 9.30 14.69 5.45
CA ALA A 46 9.93 15.90 5.94
C ALA A 46 9.93 15.96 7.48
N GLY A 47 8.83 15.57 8.13
CA GLY A 47 8.72 15.49 9.58
C GLY A 47 9.68 14.46 10.20
N MET A 48 9.82 13.28 9.61
CA MET A 48 10.78 12.27 10.07
C MET A 48 12.23 12.69 9.88
N THR A 49 12.53 13.46 8.84
CA THR A 49 13.86 14.06 8.66
C THR A 49 14.10 15.15 9.71
N ALA A 50 13.13 16.05 9.92
CA ALA A 50 13.24 17.16 10.87
C ALA A 50 13.41 16.69 12.32
N MET A 51 12.78 15.59 12.71
CA MET A 51 12.93 14.99 14.05
C MET A 51 14.17 14.07 14.19
N GLY A 52 14.97 13.90 13.13
CA GLY A 52 16.16 13.03 13.14
C GLY A 52 15.87 11.52 13.12
N LEU A 53 14.59 11.12 13.07
CA LEU A 53 14.18 9.71 13.07
C LEU A 53 14.73 8.95 11.85
N THR A 54 14.77 9.60 10.69
CA THR A 54 15.32 9.00 9.46
C THR A 54 16.78 8.61 9.64
N GLY A 55 17.59 9.50 10.24
CA GLY A 55 19.00 9.23 10.52
C GLY A 55 19.18 8.08 11.52
N ALA A 56 18.40 8.06 12.60
CA ALA A 56 18.43 7.00 13.61
C ALA A 56 18.07 5.63 13.03
N LEU A 57 17.05 5.57 12.16
CA LEU A 57 16.66 4.33 11.46
C LEU A 57 17.77 3.85 10.52
N ILE A 58 18.39 4.77 9.77
CA ILE A 58 19.53 4.45 8.91
C ILE A 58 20.67 3.87 9.73
N GLU A 59 21.03 4.49 10.84
CA GLU A 59 22.11 4.02 11.71
C GLU A 59 21.82 2.66 12.35
N THR A 60 20.58 2.41 12.73
CA THR A 60 20.16 1.12 13.30
C THR A 60 20.19 0.00 12.26
N MET A 61 19.91 0.32 10.99
CA MET A 61 19.90 -0.65 9.89
C MET A 61 21.26 -0.80 9.22
N LYS A 62 22.17 0.17 9.38
CA LYS A 62 23.55 0.08 8.92
C LYS A 62 24.22 -1.15 9.54
N GLY A 63 24.72 -2.05 8.68
CA GLY A 63 25.41 -3.26 9.10
C GLY A 63 24.54 -4.52 9.20
N SER A 64 23.21 -4.42 8.97
CA SER A 64 22.35 -5.60 8.86
C SER A 64 21.31 -5.45 7.75
N GLU A 65 21.68 -5.90 6.56
CA GLU A 65 20.79 -5.98 5.41
C GLU A 65 19.53 -6.80 5.72
N SER A 66 19.65 -7.86 6.52
CA SER A 66 18.53 -8.68 6.98
C SER A 66 17.48 -7.89 7.76
N ILE A 67 17.89 -6.97 8.63
CA ILE A 67 16.97 -6.13 9.41
C ILE A 67 16.24 -5.16 8.46
N ALA A 68 16.95 -4.59 7.49
CA ALA A 68 16.36 -3.67 6.53
C ALA A 68 15.34 -4.37 5.61
N ARG A 69 15.64 -5.59 5.15
CA ARG A 69 14.71 -6.44 4.38
C ARG A 69 13.44 -6.76 5.17
N ILE A 70 13.58 -7.16 6.43
CA ILE A 70 12.44 -7.45 7.31
C ILE A 70 11.61 -6.18 7.55
N ALA A 71 12.25 -5.05 7.84
CA ALA A 71 11.55 -3.79 8.06
C ALA A 71 10.85 -3.27 6.79
N GLY A 72 11.46 -3.47 5.61
CA GLY A 72 10.87 -3.16 4.31
C GLY A 72 9.63 -4.01 4.00
N ALA A 73 9.60 -5.26 4.46
CA ALA A 73 8.46 -6.15 4.31
C ALA A 73 7.37 -5.92 5.37
N PHE A 74 7.73 -5.80 6.64
CA PHE A 74 6.76 -5.74 7.73
C PHE A 74 6.30 -4.33 8.08
N GLY A 75 7.12 -3.29 7.82
CA GLY A 75 6.73 -1.90 8.06
C GLY A 75 5.47 -1.50 7.29
N PRO A 76 5.48 -1.57 5.94
CA PRO A 76 4.32 -1.27 5.11
C PRO A 76 3.14 -2.20 5.39
N PHE A 77 3.40 -3.49 5.67
CA PHE A 77 2.38 -4.46 6.03
C PHE A 77 1.60 -4.04 7.29
N VAL A 78 2.30 -3.69 8.37
CA VAL A 78 1.67 -3.24 9.62
C VAL A 78 0.90 -1.93 9.42
N ILE A 79 1.50 -0.96 8.73
CA ILE A 79 0.83 0.31 8.44
C ILE A 79 -0.44 0.07 7.61
N ALA A 80 -0.42 -0.85 6.65
CA ALA A 80 -1.56 -1.18 5.81
C ALA A 80 -2.69 -1.89 6.59
N ILE A 81 -2.36 -2.72 7.58
CA ILE A 81 -3.37 -3.36 8.45
C ILE A 81 -4.12 -2.29 9.25
N ILE A 82 -3.40 -1.34 9.83
CA ILE A 82 -3.97 -0.31 10.70
C ILE A 82 -4.75 0.72 9.88
N SER A 83 -4.19 1.16 8.75
CA SER A 83 -4.81 2.19 7.91
C SER A 83 -5.92 1.67 6.99
N GLY A 84 -5.95 0.37 6.69
CA GLY A 84 -6.85 -0.20 5.68
C GLY A 84 -6.51 0.17 4.24
N SER A 85 -5.38 0.86 4.01
CA SER A 85 -4.92 1.30 2.69
C SER A 85 -3.48 0.87 2.43
N GLY A 86 -3.34 -0.13 1.56
CA GLY A 86 -2.05 -0.63 1.11
C GLY A 86 -1.26 0.40 0.32
N ASP A 87 -1.93 1.19 -0.53
CA ASP A 87 -1.28 2.22 -1.33
C ASP A 87 -0.82 3.40 -0.46
N ALA A 88 -1.59 3.80 0.55
CA ALA A 88 -1.15 4.83 1.48
C ALA A 88 0.08 4.38 2.28
N ALA A 89 0.09 3.13 2.76
CA ALA A 89 1.22 2.55 3.47
C ALA A 89 2.47 2.47 2.58
N ALA A 90 2.30 1.99 1.35
CA ALA A 90 3.39 1.89 0.37
C ALA A 90 3.93 3.27 -0.01
N LEU A 91 3.08 4.25 -0.30
CA LEU A 91 3.49 5.61 -0.64
C LEU A 91 4.23 6.29 0.52
N ALA A 92 3.73 6.16 1.75
CA ALA A 92 4.39 6.73 2.92
C ALA A 92 5.77 6.10 3.14
N PHE A 93 5.87 4.77 3.05
CA PHE A 93 7.15 4.09 3.21
C PHE A 93 8.12 4.38 2.07
N ASN A 94 7.63 4.38 0.83
CA ASN A 94 8.44 4.68 -0.35
C ASN A 94 8.87 6.13 -0.45
N GLY A 95 8.10 7.06 0.10
CA GLY A 95 8.54 8.45 0.23
C GLY A 95 9.67 8.61 1.25
N ALA A 96 9.63 7.81 2.32
CA ALA A 96 10.48 8.00 3.48
C ALA A 96 11.77 7.17 3.52
N ILE A 97 11.66 5.88 3.22
CA ILE A 97 12.72 4.90 3.51
C ILE A 97 13.38 4.43 2.21
N THR A 98 12.59 4.23 1.15
CA THR A 98 13.08 3.76 -0.15
C THR A 98 14.14 4.67 -0.80
N PRO A 99 14.15 6.01 -0.63
CA PRO A 99 15.25 6.84 -1.13
C PRO A 99 16.60 6.54 -0.47
N HIS A 100 16.58 5.85 0.68
CA HIS A 100 17.77 5.44 1.42
C HIS A 100 18.13 3.96 1.21
N ALA A 101 17.54 3.29 0.21
CA ALA A 101 17.75 1.86 -0.06
C ALA A 101 19.22 1.45 -0.13
N GLU A 102 20.07 2.28 -0.76
CA GLU A 102 21.51 2.01 -0.90
C GLU A 102 22.24 1.95 0.45
N ALA A 103 21.79 2.75 1.43
CA ALA A 103 22.35 2.71 2.79
C ALA A 103 22.05 1.39 3.52
N PHE A 104 21.12 0.60 3.00
CA PHE A 104 20.73 -0.71 3.49
C PHE A 104 21.29 -1.87 2.68
N GLY A 105 22.08 -1.60 1.63
CA GLY A 105 22.57 -2.63 0.70
C GLY A 105 21.52 -3.13 -0.29
N MET A 106 20.40 -2.43 -0.45
CA MET A 106 19.31 -2.81 -1.37
C MET A 106 19.18 -1.80 -2.52
N THR A 107 18.57 -2.22 -3.63
CA THR A 107 18.18 -1.27 -4.68
C THR A 107 16.86 -0.58 -4.32
N ILE A 108 16.68 0.63 -4.86
CA ILE A 108 15.40 1.37 -4.76
C ILE A 108 14.24 0.53 -5.32
N VAL A 109 14.50 -0.24 -6.40
CA VAL A 109 13.48 -1.07 -7.05
C VAL A 109 13.06 -2.22 -6.14
N ASP A 110 14.00 -2.90 -5.50
CA ASP A 110 13.70 -4.05 -4.63
C ASP A 110 12.94 -3.61 -3.40
N LEU A 111 13.45 -2.60 -2.69
CA LEU A 111 12.78 -2.08 -1.48
C LEU A 111 11.43 -1.44 -1.82
N GLY A 112 11.34 -0.76 -2.96
CA GLY A 112 10.10 -0.16 -3.44
C GLY A 112 9.02 -1.17 -3.77
N SER A 113 9.41 -2.23 -4.48
CA SER A 113 8.53 -3.35 -4.83
C SER A 113 8.10 -4.12 -3.59
N LEU A 114 9.03 -4.34 -2.65
CA LEU A 114 8.77 -4.94 -1.35
C LEU A 114 7.72 -4.17 -0.58
N ALA A 115 7.88 -2.85 -0.48
CA ALA A 115 6.95 -2.00 0.25
C ALA A 115 5.53 -1.98 -0.37
N GLN A 116 5.45 -1.93 -1.71
CA GLN A 116 4.17 -1.95 -2.41
C GLN A 116 3.43 -3.28 -2.22
N MET A 117 4.13 -4.39 -2.33
CA MET A 117 3.56 -5.71 -2.13
C MET A 117 3.19 -5.96 -0.67
N ALA A 118 4.06 -5.64 0.27
CA ALA A 118 3.78 -5.70 1.70
C ALA A 118 2.54 -4.88 2.07
N GLY A 119 2.40 -3.66 1.54
CA GLY A 119 1.23 -2.83 1.73
C GLY A 119 -0.06 -3.49 1.20
N ALA A 120 0.00 -4.09 0.01
CA ALA A 120 -1.16 -4.80 -0.57
C ALA A 120 -1.55 -6.05 0.23
N ILE A 121 -0.57 -6.84 0.68
CA ILE A 121 -0.81 -8.03 1.50
C ILE A 121 -1.37 -7.62 2.87
N GLY A 122 -0.81 -6.58 3.51
CA GLY A 122 -1.28 -6.05 4.79
C GLY A 122 -2.70 -5.50 4.71
N ARG A 123 -3.06 -4.80 3.62
CA ARG A 123 -4.44 -4.35 3.35
C ARG A 123 -5.42 -5.51 3.32
N SER A 124 -5.03 -6.65 2.76
CA SER A 124 -5.87 -7.85 2.66
C SER A 124 -6.13 -8.53 4.01
N MET A 125 -5.34 -8.18 5.02
CA MET A 125 -5.51 -8.59 6.42
C MET A 125 -6.18 -7.50 7.28
N SER A 126 -6.45 -6.32 6.75
CA SER A 126 -7.00 -5.19 7.52
C SER A 126 -8.50 -5.35 7.79
N PRO A 127 -8.95 -5.22 9.05
CA PRO A 127 -10.38 -5.24 9.39
C PRO A 127 -11.11 -3.95 9.00
N VAL A 128 -10.37 -2.88 8.70
CA VAL A 128 -10.90 -1.57 8.31
C VAL A 128 -10.80 -1.33 6.80
N ALA A 129 -10.25 -2.27 6.03
CA ALA A 129 -10.28 -2.19 4.58
C ALA A 129 -11.72 -2.31 4.07
N GLY A 130 -12.14 -1.39 3.19
CA GLY A 130 -13.50 -1.39 2.64
C GLY A 130 -13.91 -2.71 1.99
N ALA A 131 -12.98 -3.38 1.30
CA ALA A 131 -13.21 -4.71 0.73
C ALA A 131 -13.51 -5.77 1.82
N ALA A 132 -12.78 -5.75 2.94
CA ALA A 132 -13.01 -6.65 4.06
C ALA A 132 -14.38 -6.39 4.70
N ILE A 133 -14.77 -5.13 4.87
CA ILE A 133 -16.08 -4.74 5.43
C ILE A 133 -17.23 -5.25 4.53
N VAL A 134 -17.11 -5.05 3.21
CA VAL A 134 -18.13 -5.52 2.25
C VAL A 134 -18.22 -7.05 2.25
N CYS A 135 -17.08 -7.76 2.18
CA CYS A 135 -17.07 -9.22 2.22
C CYS A 135 -17.62 -9.79 3.53
N ALA A 136 -17.29 -9.16 4.67
CA ALA A 136 -17.80 -9.56 5.99
C ALA A 136 -19.31 -9.37 6.09
N GLY A 137 -19.83 -8.26 5.56
CA GLY A 137 -21.27 -7.99 5.45
C GLY A 137 -22.01 -9.04 4.62
N LEU A 138 -21.45 -9.44 3.47
CA LEU A 138 -22.02 -10.51 2.64
C LEU A 138 -22.00 -11.87 3.33
N ALA A 139 -20.92 -12.16 4.06
CA ALA A 139 -20.74 -13.42 4.78
C ALA A 139 -21.45 -13.46 6.16
N LYS A 140 -22.06 -12.36 6.60
CA LYS A 140 -22.70 -12.20 7.93
C LYS A 140 -21.76 -12.52 9.10
N VAL A 141 -20.47 -12.19 8.95
CA VAL A 141 -19.45 -12.34 10.00
C VAL A 141 -18.86 -10.97 10.34
N SER A 142 -18.14 -10.88 11.46
CA SER A 142 -17.42 -9.64 11.77
C SER A 142 -16.18 -9.47 10.88
N PRO A 143 -15.81 -8.24 10.47
CA PRO A 143 -14.56 -7.99 9.74
C PRO A 143 -13.32 -8.52 10.48
N MET A 144 -13.35 -8.47 11.81
CA MET A 144 -12.28 -8.99 12.66
C MET A 144 -12.11 -10.51 12.55
N GLU A 145 -13.20 -11.28 12.42
CA GLU A 145 -13.11 -12.73 12.20
C GLU A 145 -12.51 -13.06 10.83
N MET A 146 -12.86 -12.28 9.80
CA MET A 146 -12.21 -12.41 8.50
C MET A 146 -10.70 -12.11 8.58
N THR A 147 -10.31 -11.05 9.27
CA THR A 147 -8.89 -10.72 9.51
C THR A 147 -8.17 -11.87 10.20
N LYS A 148 -8.75 -12.44 11.26
CA LYS A 148 -8.15 -13.59 11.97
C LYS A 148 -7.97 -14.79 11.06
N ARG A 149 -8.95 -15.09 10.20
CA ARG A 149 -8.86 -16.18 9.22
C ARG A 149 -7.75 -15.94 8.19
N ASN A 150 -7.61 -14.70 7.74
CA ASN A 150 -6.60 -14.31 6.77
C ASN A 150 -5.21 -14.07 7.38
N ALA A 151 -5.08 -14.03 8.70
CA ALA A 151 -3.84 -13.63 9.36
C ALA A 151 -2.65 -14.52 8.99
N LEU A 152 -2.83 -15.83 9.15
CA LEU A 152 -1.78 -16.80 8.85
C LEU A 152 -1.39 -16.83 7.36
N PRO A 153 -2.31 -16.95 6.38
CA PRO A 153 -1.92 -16.96 4.97
C PRO A 153 -1.28 -15.64 4.52
N MET A 154 -1.71 -14.49 5.05
CA MET A 154 -1.11 -13.21 4.68
C MET A 154 0.29 -13.03 5.26
N LEU A 155 0.55 -13.48 6.50
CA LEU A 155 1.90 -13.50 7.07
C LEU A 155 2.84 -14.41 6.26
N LEU A 156 2.38 -15.62 5.91
CA LEU A 156 3.15 -16.54 5.08
C LEU A 156 3.40 -15.97 3.68
N ALA A 157 2.43 -15.25 3.09
CA ALA A 157 2.60 -14.58 1.81
C ALA A 157 3.68 -13.48 1.89
N THR A 158 3.69 -12.66 2.95
CA THR A 158 4.73 -11.63 3.16
C THR A 158 6.12 -12.25 3.28
N ILE A 159 6.26 -13.34 4.06
CA ILE A 159 7.53 -14.05 4.22
C ILE A 159 7.98 -14.67 2.90
N THR A 160 7.07 -15.35 2.20
CA THR A 160 7.37 -15.99 0.91
C THR A 160 7.82 -14.96 -0.11
N PHE A 161 7.12 -13.82 -0.17
CA PHE A 161 7.49 -12.74 -1.09
C PHE A 161 8.86 -12.14 -0.77
N MET A 162 9.15 -11.92 0.52
CA MET A 162 10.47 -11.47 0.96
C MET A 162 11.56 -12.46 0.54
N ILE A 163 11.34 -13.77 0.69
CA ILE A 163 12.31 -14.78 0.28
C ILE A 163 12.50 -14.77 -1.24
N VAL A 164 11.41 -14.76 -2.01
CA VAL A 164 11.48 -14.80 -3.49
C VAL A 164 12.16 -13.57 -4.09
N LEU A 165 11.95 -12.39 -3.50
CA LEU A 165 12.52 -11.14 -4.00
C LEU A 165 14.03 -11.02 -3.73
N PHE A 166 14.56 -11.74 -2.73
CA PHE A 166 15.97 -11.66 -2.32
C PHE A 166 16.73 -13.01 -2.45
N LEU A 167 16.15 -13.97 -3.17
CA LEU A 167 16.82 -15.19 -3.65
C LEU A 167 17.59 -14.90 -4.94
#